data_AF-A0A5J4PBV7-F1
#
_entry.id   AF-A0A5J4PBV7-F1
#
_cell.length_a   1.000
_cell.length_b   1.000
_cell.length_c   1.000
_cell.angle_alpha   90.00
_cell.angle_beta   90.00
_cell.angle_gamma   90.00
#
_symmetry.space_group_name_H-M   'P 1'
#
loop_
_entity.id
_entity.type
_entity.pdbx_description
1 polymer ?
#
loop_
_entity_poly.entity_id
_entity_poly.type
_entity_poly.pdbx_seq_one_letter_code
_entity_poly.pdbx_strand_id
1 'polypeptide(L)'
;PLIISGPVPKGENQLFEELRPLVERLVEVQKVLATKYLSDARKLITSEDKKEVEEGFLALYRSHKALPKNKALIKFLSEQGIKAGMLKTEETYMEQNNKRMHEATDPLYFVIDEKLNSVDLTDKGVDLITGKSDDQSLFVLPDIAAELSALEADESLTEEQKIEKKDTLMTNYSIKSERVHTISQLLKAYTMFEKDDEYVVIDGKVKIVDEQTGRIMEGRRYSDGLHQAIEAK
;
A
#
# COMPACT_ATOMS: atom_id res chain seq x y z
N PRO A 1 8.99 -13.01 -3.10
CA PRO A 1 9.88 -14.19 -3.23
C PRO A 1 11.33 -13.76 -2.94
N LEU A 2 12.20 -14.66 -2.49
CA LEU A 2 13.63 -14.32 -2.27
C LEU A 2 14.45 -14.82 -3.47
N ILE A 3 15.41 -14.02 -3.93
CA ILE A 3 16.29 -14.39 -5.04
C ILE A 3 17.76 -14.27 -4.66
N ILE A 4 18.59 -15.11 -5.28
CA ILE A 4 20.06 -15.01 -5.23
C ILE A 4 20.46 -13.96 -6.29
N SER A 5 21.21 -12.94 -5.87
CA SER A 5 21.37 -11.70 -6.63
C SER A 5 22.15 -11.85 -7.95
N GLY A 6 21.61 -11.29 -9.03
CA GLY A 6 22.34 -10.77 -10.20
C GLY A 6 22.38 -9.22 -10.18
N PRO A 7 23.08 -8.55 -11.11
CA PRO A 7 23.10 -7.09 -11.20
C PRO A 7 21.72 -6.53 -11.63
N VAL A 8 21.28 -5.44 -11.01
CA VAL A 8 20.00 -4.76 -11.31
C VAL A 8 20.25 -3.58 -12.28
N PRO A 9 19.38 -3.36 -13.29
CA PRO A 9 19.49 -2.24 -14.21
C PRO A 9 19.38 -0.89 -13.48
N LYS A 10 20.25 0.08 -13.82
CA LYS A 10 20.28 1.40 -13.15
C LYS A 10 18.99 2.23 -13.30
N GLY A 11 18.16 1.97 -14.32
CA GLY A 11 16.96 2.75 -14.60
C GLY A 11 15.85 2.60 -13.54
N GLU A 12 15.68 1.40 -12.98
CA GLU A 12 14.63 1.11 -11.99
C GLU A 12 14.78 1.99 -10.73
N ASN A 13 16.02 2.22 -10.28
CA ASN A 13 16.30 2.99 -9.06
C ASN A 13 15.91 4.47 -9.18
N GLN A 14 15.92 5.05 -10.38
CA GLN A 14 15.56 6.46 -10.55
C GLN A 14 14.07 6.70 -10.29
N LEU A 15 13.21 5.80 -10.76
CA LEU A 15 11.77 5.93 -10.59
C LEU A 15 11.33 5.84 -9.13
N PHE A 16 12.01 5.00 -8.33
CA PHE A 16 11.80 4.92 -6.89
C PHE A 16 12.09 6.25 -6.19
N GLU A 17 13.21 6.91 -6.52
CA GLU A 17 13.57 8.22 -5.96
C GLU A 17 12.57 9.31 -6.34
N GLU A 18 12.07 9.29 -7.58
CA GLU A 18 11.09 10.27 -8.07
C GLU A 18 9.73 10.13 -7.37
N LEU A 19 9.28 8.90 -7.11
CA LEU A 19 7.96 8.62 -6.53
C LEU A 19 7.98 8.55 -4.99
N ARG A 20 9.15 8.39 -4.36
CA ARG A 20 9.31 8.30 -2.90
C ARG A 20 8.59 9.44 -2.15
N PRO A 21 8.75 10.74 -2.50
CA PRO A 21 8.14 11.83 -1.72
C PRO A 21 6.60 11.78 -1.68
N LEU A 22 5.97 11.22 -2.73
CA LEU A 22 4.51 11.04 -2.77
C LEU A 22 4.06 9.99 -1.76
N VAL A 23 4.79 8.86 -1.69
CA VAL A 23 4.49 7.76 -0.78
C VAL A 23 4.81 8.14 0.67
N GLU A 24 5.91 8.86 0.92
CA GLU A 24 6.24 9.38 2.25
C GLU A 24 5.10 10.21 2.83
N ARG A 25 4.62 11.18 2.03
CA ARG A 25 3.50 12.03 2.43
C ARG A 25 2.22 11.23 2.68
N LEU A 26 1.92 10.25 1.84
CA LEU A 26 0.77 9.36 2.02
C LEU A 26 0.86 8.61 3.36
N VAL A 27 2.02 8.05 3.68
CA VAL A 27 2.28 7.32 4.91
C VAL A 27 2.21 8.25 6.14
N GLU A 28 2.71 9.48 6.03
CA GLU A 28 2.63 10.48 7.10
C GLU A 28 1.18 10.84 7.45
N VAL A 29 0.34 11.15 6.46
CA VAL A 29 -1.06 11.50 6.74
C VAL A 29 -1.84 10.30 7.28
N GLN A 30 -1.54 9.08 6.83
CA GLN A 30 -2.11 7.86 7.38
C GLN A 30 -1.67 7.66 8.85
N LYS A 31 -0.40 7.91 9.19
CA LYS A 31 0.10 7.81 10.58
C LYS A 31 -0.66 8.75 11.51
N VAL A 32 -0.92 9.99 11.08
CA VAL A 32 -1.72 10.95 11.85
C VAL A 32 -3.14 10.42 12.04
N LEU A 33 -3.77 9.93 10.97
CA LEU A 33 -5.12 9.39 11.00
C LEU A 33 -5.25 8.15 11.91
N ALA A 34 -4.31 7.20 11.80
CA ALA A 34 -4.25 6.01 12.66
C ALA A 34 -4.10 6.39 14.13
N THR A 35 -3.23 7.35 14.43
CA THR A 35 -3.04 7.87 15.80
C THR A 35 -4.32 8.49 16.35
N LYS A 36 -5.04 9.27 15.52
CA LYS A 36 -6.35 9.82 15.88
C LYS A 36 -7.35 8.72 16.21
N TYR A 37 -7.50 7.73 15.34
CA TYR A 37 -8.41 6.62 15.58
C TYR A 37 -8.08 5.81 16.84
N LEU A 38 -6.80 5.58 17.13
CA LEU A 38 -6.39 4.93 18.38
C LEU A 38 -6.76 5.78 19.61
N SER A 39 -6.58 7.10 19.53
CA SER A 39 -6.99 8.01 20.60
C SER A 39 -8.51 8.00 20.82
N ASP A 40 -9.29 8.06 19.74
CA ASP A 40 -10.75 8.03 19.78
C ASP A 40 -11.23 6.69 20.37
N ALA A 41 -10.64 5.57 19.94
CA ALA A 41 -10.92 4.24 20.49
C ALA A 41 -10.71 4.17 22.00
N ARG A 42 -9.57 4.66 22.50
CA ARG A 42 -9.27 4.68 23.95
C ARG A 42 -10.30 5.48 24.74
N LYS A 43 -10.82 6.57 24.19
CA LYS A 43 -11.83 7.42 24.84
C LYS A 43 -13.22 6.78 24.83
N LEU A 44 -13.63 6.25 23.68
CA LEU A 44 -15.00 5.82 23.43
C LEU A 44 -15.31 4.43 23.99
N ILE A 45 -14.34 3.52 23.99
CA ILE A 45 -14.53 2.15 24.50
C ILE A 45 -14.84 2.13 26.01
N THR A 46 -14.39 3.15 26.76
CA THR A 46 -14.66 3.28 28.20
C THR A 46 -15.98 4.00 28.52
N SER A 47 -16.78 4.34 27.52
CA SER A 47 -18.06 5.02 27.72
C SER A 47 -19.13 4.10 28.31
N GLU A 48 -20.10 4.70 29.01
CA GLU A 48 -21.31 4.02 29.46
C GLU A 48 -22.35 3.88 28.33
N ASP A 49 -22.24 4.69 27.26
CA ASP A 49 -23.11 4.60 26.09
C ASP A 49 -22.65 3.48 25.15
N LYS A 50 -23.52 2.50 24.96
CA LYS A 50 -23.27 1.36 24.06
C LYS A 50 -22.91 1.79 22.63
N LYS A 51 -23.53 2.85 22.09
CA LYS A 51 -23.23 3.34 20.74
C LYS A 51 -21.83 3.93 20.66
N GLU A 52 -21.42 4.70 21.67
CA GLU A 52 -20.06 5.22 21.74
C GLU A 52 -19.05 4.08 21.82
N VAL A 53 -19.33 3.03 22.60
CA VAL A 53 -18.48 1.84 22.66
C VAL A 53 -18.34 1.16 21.29
N GLU A 54 -19.43 1.01 20.55
CA GLU A 54 -19.42 0.45 19.18
C GLU A 54 -18.57 1.32 18.22
N GLU A 55 -18.72 2.65 18.28
CA GLU A 55 -17.89 3.59 17.52
C GLU A 55 -16.41 3.53 17.92
N GLY A 56 -16.13 3.33 19.21
CA GLY A 56 -14.79 3.16 19.73
C GLY A 56 -14.09 1.91 19.19
N PHE A 57 -14.79 0.78 19.12
CA PHE A 57 -14.24 -0.44 18.51
C PHE A 57 -14.10 -0.32 16.98
N LEU A 58 -14.98 0.41 16.30
CA LEU A 58 -14.79 0.76 14.89
C LEU A 58 -13.54 1.63 14.68
N ALA A 59 -13.32 2.63 15.53
CA ALA A 59 -12.10 3.43 15.50
C ALA A 59 -10.86 2.56 15.74
N LEU A 60 -10.92 1.61 16.69
CA LEU A 60 -9.83 0.68 16.94
C LEU A 60 -9.54 -0.19 15.72
N TYR A 61 -10.57 -0.74 15.09
CA TYR A 61 -10.45 -1.55 13.88
C TYR A 61 -9.85 -0.74 12.71
N ARG A 62 -10.26 0.52 12.55
CA ARG A 62 -9.65 1.44 11.57
C ARG A 62 -8.18 1.70 11.86
N SER A 63 -7.80 1.94 13.12
CA SER A 63 -6.39 2.09 13.49
C SER A 63 -5.58 0.83 13.17
N HIS A 64 -6.17 -0.35 13.36
CA HIS A 64 -5.54 -1.63 13.04
C HIS A 64 -5.36 -1.85 11.54
N LYS A 65 -6.40 -1.63 10.73
CA LYS A 65 -6.28 -1.69 9.26
C LYS A 65 -5.37 -0.61 8.68
N ALA A 66 -5.17 0.50 9.40
CA ALA A 66 -4.29 1.57 8.97
C ALA A 66 -2.80 1.23 9.17
N LEU A 67 -2.42 0.80 10.38
CA LEU A 67 -1.03 0.52 10.78
C LEU A 67 -0.99 -0.55 11.89
N PRO A 68 -1.13 -1.85 11.55
CA PRO A 68 -1.28 -2.92 12.54
C PRO A 68 -0.02 -3.12 13.39
N LYS A 69 1.17 -2.88 12.83
CA LYS A 69 2.46 -2.95 13.53
C LYS A 69 2.75 -1.76 14.46
N ASN A 70 1.83 -0.80 14.62
CA ASN A 70 2.07 0.34 15.51
C ASN A 70 2.21 -0.10 16.98
N LYS A 71 3.34 0.26 17.62
CA LYS A 71 3.67 -0.16 19.01
C LYS A 71 2.61 0.25 20.04
N ALA A 72 2.01 1.44 19.90
CA ALA A 72 0.97 1.92 20.82
C ALA A 72 -0.37 1.19 20.62
N LEU A 73 -0.69 0.81 19.38
CA LEU A 73 -1.83 -0.04 19.05
C LEU A 73 -1.64 -1.45 19.61
N ILE A 74 -0.50 -2.09 19.34
CA ILE A 74 -0.18 -3.44 19.84
C ILE A 74 -0.33 -3.49 21.37
N LYS A 75 0.21 -2.48 22.07
CA LYS A 75 0.05 -2.35 23.52
C LYS A 75 -1.42 -2.28 23.92
N PHE A 76 -2.24 -1.49 23.23
CA PHE A 76 -3.67 -1.38 23.54
C PHE A 76 -4.41 -2.69 23.32
N LEU A 77 -4.13 -3.39 22.22
CA LEU A 77 -4.74 -4.69 21.89
C LEU A 77 -4.40 -5.78 22.92
N SER A 78 -3.29 -5.63 23.65
CA SER A 78 -2.92 -6.55 24.72
C SER A 78 -3.73 -6.39 26.01
N GLU A 79 -4.48 -5.29 26.16
CA GLU A 79 -5.37 -5.06 27.30
C GLU A 79 -6.59 -5.98 27.24
N GLN A 80 -7.11 -6.35 28.42
CA GLN A 80 -8.17 -7.36 28.53
C GLN A 80 -9.42 -6.95 27.74
N GLY A 81 -9.89 -7.84 26.86
CA GLY A 81 -11.11 -7.64 26.08
C GLY A 81 -10.98 -6.74 24.85
N ILE A 82 -9.91 -5.94 24.72
CA ILE A 82 -9.75 -4.97 23.62
C ILE A 82 -9.61 -5.66 22.26
N LYS A 83 -8.70 -6.64 22.15
CA LYS A 83 -8.55 -7.42 20.90
C LYS A 83 -9.83 -8.18 20.53
N ALA A 84 -10.50 -8.78 21.51
CA ALA A 84 -11.74 -9.53 21.27
C ALA A 84 -12.86 -8.61 20.75
N GLY A 85 -12.99 -7.40 21.32
CA GLY A 85 -13.95 -6.41 20.83
C GLY A 85 -13.64 -5.93 19.42
N MET A 86 -12.36 -5.67 19.10
CA MET A 86 -11.94 -5.33 17.74
C MET A 86 -12.26 -6.45 16.73
N LEU A 87 -11.97 -7.70 17.06
CA LEU A 87 -12.25 -8.85 16.20
C LEU A 87 -13.76 -9.02 15.97
N LYS A 88 -14.59 -8.79 16.98
CA LYS A 88 -16.05 -8.78 16.82
C LYS A 88 -16.51 -7.69 15.85
N THR A 89 -15.90 -6.51 15.91
CA THR A 89 -16.16 -5.45 14.93
C THR A 89 -15.72 -5.88 13.53
N GLU A 90 -14.53 -6.48 13.37
CA GLU A 90 -14.08 -7.04 12.10
C GLU A 90 -15.12 -8.03 11.53
N GLU A 91 -15.59 -8.97 12.34
CA GLU A 91 -16.63 -9.94 11.96
C GLU A 91 -17.89 -9.24 11.44
N THR A 92 -18.40 -8.21 12.13
CA THR A 92 -19.58 -7.44 11.70
C THR A 92 -19.41 -6.79 10.32
N TYR A 93 -18.21 -6.34 9.97
CA TYR A 93 -17.93 -5.74 8.65
C TYR A 93 -17.61 -6.77 7.58
N MET A 94 -17.17 -7.97 7.97
CA MET A 94 -16.99 -9.11 7.08
C MET A 94 -18.29 -9.86 6.77
N GLU A 95 -19.32 -9.68 7.59
CA GLU A 95 -20.66 -10.24 7.34
C GLU A 95 -21.17 -9.92 5.93
N GLN A 96 -21.98 -10.83 5.39
CA GLN A 96 -22.57 -10.70 4.05
C GLN A 96 -21.52 -10.49 2.95
N ASN A 97 -20.42 -11.26 3.02
CA ASN A 97 -19.35 -11.25 2.02
C ASN A 97 -18.68 -9.87 1.88
N ASN A 98 -18.25 -9.27 3.00
CA ASN A 98 -17.54 -7.98 3.06
C ASN A 98 -18.33 -6.78 2.51
N LYS A 99 -19.65 -6.88 2.34
CA LYS A 99 -20.47 -5.83 1.72
C LYS A 99 -20.31 -4.46 2.39
N ARG A 100 -20.06 -4.45 3.71
CA ARG A 100 -19.94 -3.24 4.52
C ARG A 100 -18.50 -2.83 4.79
N MET A 101 -17.50 -3.58 4.30
CA MET A 101 -16.10 -3.32 4.61
C MET A 101 -15.66 -1.90 4.23
N HIS A 102 -16.19 -1.38 3.12
CA HIS A 102 -15.98 0.00 2.66
C HIS A 102 -16.32 1.05 3.75
N GLU A 103 -17.38 0.86 4.54
CA GLU A 103 -17.72 1.76 5.66
C GLU A 103 -16.57 1.88 6.68
N ALA A 104 -15.80 0.81 6.88
CA ALA A 104 -14.65 0.80 7.77
C ALA A 104 -13.40 1.36 7.08
N THR A 105 -13.15 0.99 5.82
CA THR A 105 -11.88 1.24 5.12
C THR A 105 -11.81 2.54 4.34
N ASP A 106 -12.90 3.01 3.73
CA ASP A 106 -12.93 4.22 2.88
C ASP A 106 -12.40 5.50 3.58
N PRO A 107 -12.55 5.66 4.91
CA PRO A 107 -11.95 6.80 5.59
C PRO A 107 -10.41 6.79 5.63
N LEU A 108 -9.77 5.63 5.44
CA LEU A 108 -8.32 5.48 5.41
C LEU A 108 -7.74 5.96 4.07
N TYR A 109 -6.43 6.18 3.99
CA TYR A 109 -5.76 6.44 2.71
C TYR A 109 -5.33 5.14 2.04
N PHE A 110 -4.91 4.16 2.82
CA PHE A 110 -4.65 2.79 2.37
C PHE A 110 -5.02 1.79 3.48
N VAL A 111 -5.16 0.53 3.11
CA VAL A 111 -5.51 -0.58 3.99
C VAL A 111 -4.37 -1.59 3.97
N ILE A 112 -3.91 -2.02 5.14
CA ILE A 112 -2.94 -3.10 5.28
C ILE A 112 -3.68 -4.39 5.62
N ASP A 113 -3.43 -5.44 4.84
CA ASP A 113 -3.84 -6.80 5.17
C ASP A 113 -2.59 -7.66 5.44
N GLU A 114 -2.34 -7.94 6.71
CA GLU A 114 -1.19 -8.75 7.13
C GLU A 114 -1.32 -10.22 6.69
N LYS A 115 -2.54 -10.73 6.53
CA LYS A 115 -2.76 -12.13 6.10
C LYS A 115 -2.46 -12.29 4.62
N LEU A 116 -2.85 -11.31 3.80
CA LEU A 116 -2.58 -11.28 2.37
C LEU A 116 -1.21 -10.68 2.03
N ASN A 117 -0.52 -10.08 3.01
CA ASN A 117 0.73 -9.36 2.81
C ASN A 117 0.60 -8.27 1.73
N SER A 118 -0.52 -7.54 1.77
CA SER A 118 -0.90 -6.50 0.81
C SER A 118 -1.12 -5.15 1.47
N VAL A 119 -0.92 -4.10 0.68
CA VAL A 119 -1.25 -2.73 1.04
C VAL A 119 -2.00 -2.11 -0.12
N ASP A 120 -3.28 -1.83 0.09
CA ASP A 120 -4.21 -1.44 -0.97
C ASP A 120 -4.63 0.02 -0.78
N LEU A 121 -4.47 0.83 -1.83
CA LEU A 121 -4.92 2.22 -1.82
C LEU A 121 -6.45 2.28 -1.82
N THR A 122 -6.98 3.22 -1.05
CA THR A 122 -8.38 3.64 -1.15
C THR A 122 -8.51 4.78 -2.16
N ASP A 123 -9.73 5.13 -2.56
CA ASP A 123 -10.01 6.32 -3.38
C ASP A 123 -9.40 7.58 -2.76
N LYS A 124 -9.49 7.72 -1.44
CA LYS A 124 -8.90 8.84 -0.70
C LYS A 124 -7.36 8.88 -0.79
N GLY A 125 -6.71 7.71 -0.83
CA GLY A 125 -5.28 7.59 -1.05
C GLY A 125 -4.88 7.93 -2.48
N VAL A 126 -5.64 7.41 -3.45
CA VAL A 126 -5.49 7.72 -4.87
C VAL A 126 -5.59 9.23 -5.08
N ASP A 127 -6.65 9.87 -4.58
CA ASP A 127 -6.88 11.32 -4.68
C ASP A 127 -5.74 12.15 -4.08
N LEU A 128 -5.13 11.68 -2.98
CA LEU A 128 -4.01 12.38 -2.38
C LEU A 128 -2.75 12.34 -3.25
N ILE A 129 -2.50 11.21 -3.90
CA ILE A 129 -1.36 11.03 -4.80
C ILE A 129 -1.61 11.77 -6.13
N THR A 130 -2.78 11.60 -6.73
CA THR A 130 -3.14 12.18 -8.03
C THR A 130 -3.44 13.67 -7.95
N GLY A 131 -4.04 14.15 -6.86
CA GLY A 131 -4.39 15.57 -6.69
C GLY A 131 -3.19 16.51 -6.64
N LYS A 132 -1.96 15.99 -6.52
CA LYS A 132 -0.70 16.73 -6.70
C LYS A 132 0.12 16.27 -7.90
N SER A 133 -0.29 15.21 -8.58
CA SER A 133 0.36 14.70 -9.79
C SER A 133 -0.19 15.46 -11.00
N ASP A 134 0.66 15.67 -12.01
CA ASP A 134 0.20 16.18 -13.31
C ASP A 134 -0.70 15.14 -14.04
N ASP A 135 -0.64 13.87 -13.63
CA ASP A 135 -1.44 12.78 -14.18
C ASP A 135 -2.54 12.34 -13.20
N GLN A 136 -3.75 12.85 -13.42
CA GLN A 136 -4.96 12.46 -12.66
C GLN A 136 -5.43 11.04 -12.99
N SER A 137 -4.94 10.46 -14.09
CA SER A 137 -5.29 9.12 -14.56
C SER A 137 -4.24 8.06 -14.21
N LEU A 138 -3.31 8.37 -13.29
CA LEU A 138 -2.19 7.49 -12.94
C LEU A 138 -2.64 6.09 -12.52
N PHE A 139 -3.72 5.99 -11.74
CA PHE A 139 -4.28 4.72 -11.25
C PHE A 139 -5.42 4.18 -12.13
N VAL A 140 -5.75 4.86 -13.22
CA VAL A 140 -6.75 4.41 -14.18
C VAL A 140 -6.02 3.75 -15.35
N LEU A 141 -5.97 2.42 -15.31
CA LEU A 141 -5.41 1.64 -16.41
C LEU A 141 -6.44 1.49 -17.54
N PRO A 142 -6.13 1.91 -18.77
CA PRO A 142 -7.03 1.75 -19.91
C PRO A 142 -7.23 0.27 -20.28
N ASP A 143 -8.40 -0.05 -20.85
CA ASP A 143 -8.63 -1.34 -21.49
C ASP A 143 -7.90 -1.37 -22.83
N ILE A 144 -6.66 -1.85 -22.79
CA ILE A 144 -5.80 -1.94 -23.97
C ILE A 144 -6.41 -2.78 -25.08
N ALA A 145 -7.15 -3.85 -24.75
CA ALA A 145 -7.77 -4.68 -25.78
C ALA A 145 -8.86 -3.92 -26.54
N ALA A 146 -9.70 -3.18 -25.80
CA ALA A 146 -10.74 -2.34 -26.41
C ALA A 146 -10.14 -1.19 -27.23
N GLU A 147 -9.12 -0.51 -26.71
CA GLU A 147 -8.48 0.61 -27.42
C GLU A 147 -7.73 0.17 -28.68
N LEU A 148 -7.01 -0.96 -28.63
CA LEU A 148 -6.35 -1.53 -29.81
C LEU A 148 -7.36 -1.94 -30.88
N SER A 149 -8.47 -2.57 -30.48
CA SER A 149 -9.53 -2.95 -31.40
C SER A 149 -10.18 -1.73 -32.07
N ALA A 150 -10.40 -0.66 -31.30
CA ALA A 150 -10.92 0.60 -31.83
C ALA A 150 -9.95 1.25 -32.83
N LEU A 151 -8.64 1.23 -32.55
CA LEU A 151 -7.60 1.72 -33.47
C LEU A 151 -7.51 0.89 -34.75
N GLU A 152 -7.74 -0.42 -34.67
CA GLU A 152 -7.77 -1.30 -35.85
C GLU A 152 -8.97 -1.04 -36.75
N ALA A 153 -10.14 -0.81 -36.14
CA ALA A 153 -11.40 -0.55 -36.81
C ALA A 153 -11.51 0.86 -37.41
N ASP A 154 -10.60 1.77 -37.07
CA ASP A 154 -10.60 3.14 -37.59
C ASP A 154 -10.11 3.18 -39.05
N GLU A 155 -11.06 3.21 -39.99
CA GLU A 155 -10.81 3.30 -41.43
C GLU A 155 -10.24 4.67 -41.87
N SER A 156 -10.25 5.69 -40.99
CA SER A 156 -9.72 7.01 -41.31
C SER A 156 -8.19 7.11 -41.20
N LEU A 157 -7.55 6.11 -40.60
CA LEU A 157 -6.11 6.07 -40.36
C LEU A 157 -5.38 5.19 -41.38
N THR A 158 -4.19 5.62 -41.81
CA THR A 158 -3.28 4.76 -42.56
C THR A 158 -2.72 3.66 -41.65
N GLU A 159 -2.26 2.55 -42.24
CA GLU A 159 -1.63 1.47 -41.47
C GLU A 159 -0.40 1.96 -40.69
N GLU A 160 0.37 2.89 -41.25
CA GLU A 160 1.50 3.54 -40.57
C GLU A 160 1.04 4.34 -39.33
N GLN A 161 -0.04 5.12 -39.46
CA GLN A 161 -0.62 5.88 -38.34
C GLN A 161 -1.20 4.96 -37.26
N LYS A 162 -1.79 3.82 -37.67
CA LYS A 162 -2.29 2.82 -36.72
C LYS A 162 -1.14 2.21 -35.91
N ILE A 163 -0.04 1.83 -36.57
CA ILE A 163 1.15 1.29 -35.91
C ILE A 163 1.68 2.32 -34.88
N GLU A 164 1.89 3.57 -35.30
CA GLU A 164 2.42 4.61 -34.42
C GLU A 164 1.53 4.86 -33.18
N LYS A 165 0.21 4.92 -33.37
CA LYS A 165 -0.74 5.08 -32.26
C LYS A 165 -0.77 3.88 -31.32
N LYS A 166 -0.68 2.65 -31.85
CA LYS A 166 -0.61 1.43 -31.04
C LYS A 166 0.69 1.40 -30.21
N ASP A 167 1.81 1.75 -30.82
CA ASP A 167 3.11 1.80 -30.13
C ASP A 167 3.11 2.85 -29.02
N THR A 168 2.52 4.02 -29.30
CA THR A 168 2.33 5.09 -28.30
C THR A 168 1.43 4.64 -27.15
N LEU A 169 0.31 3.99 -27.45
CA LEU A 169 -0.62 3.45 -26.46
C LEU A 169 0.07 2.43 -25.54
N MET A 170 0.77 1.47 -26.12
CA MET A 170 1.50 0.44 -25.36
C MET A 170 2.60 1.05 -24.49
N THR A 171 3.35 2.01 -25.03
CA THR A 171 4.40 2.71 -24.27
C THR A 171 3.82 3.46 -23.07
N ASN A 172 2.74 4.22 -23.27
CA ASN A 172 2.08 4.96 -22.20
C ASN A 172 1.51 4.01 -21.13
N TYR A 173 0.93 2.89 -21.55
CA TYR A 173 0.44 1.87 -20.64
C TYR A 173 1.56 1.26 -19.80
N SER A 174 2.68 0.87 -20.44
CA SER A 174 3.85 0.32 -19.74
C SER A 174 4.40 1.29 -18.70
N ILE A 175 4.56 2.57 -19.05
CA ILE A 175 5.05 3.61 -18.12
C ILE A 175 4.09 3.77 -16.94
N LYS A 176 2.77 3.85 -17.19
CA LYS A 176 1.78 3.97 -16.11
C LYS A 176 1.78 2.75 -15.19
N SER A 177 1.78 1.56 -15.77
CA SER A 177 1.82 0.29 -15.04
C SER A 177 3.07 0.19 -14.15
N GLU A 178 4.23 0.57 -14.68
CA GLU A 178 5.48 0.62 -13.92
C GLU A 178 5.39 1.59 -12.74
N ARG A 179 4.87 2.81 -12.95
CA ARG A 179 4.67 3.79 -11.85
C ARG A 179 3.74 3.29 -10.76
N VAL A 180 2.62 2.66 -11.13
CA VAL A 180 1.67 2.07 -10.16
C VAL A 180 2.36 0.95 -9.36
N HIS A 181 3.12 0.10 -10.03
CA HIS A 181 3.91 -0.95 -9.37
C HIS A 181 4.94 -0.37 -8.41
N THR A 182 5.71 0.62 -8.83
CA THR A 182 6.71 1.30 -7.99
C THR A 182 6.08 1.92 -6.74
N ILE A 183 4.93 2.60 -6.87
CA ILE A 183 4.18 3.13 -5.72
C ILE A 183 3.76 2.02 -4.77
N SER A 184 3.26 0.90 -5.30
CA SER A 184 2.86 -0.26 -4.49
C SER A 184 4.05 -0.85 -3.71
N GLN A 185 5.21 -1.03 -4.36
CA GLN A 185 6.42 -1.53 -3.71
C GLN A 185 6.96 -0.56 -2.65
N LEU A 186 6.96 0.75 -2.94
CA LEU A 186 7.30 1.78 -1.94
C LEU A 186 6.33 1.71 -0.75
N LEU A 187 5.03 1.70 -0.99
CA LEU A 187 4.04 1.68 0.08
C LEU A 187 4.20 0.43 0.96
N LYS A 188 4.48 -0.72 0.36
CA LYS A 188 4.83 -1.96 1.07
C LYS A 188 6.12 -1.82 1.88
N ALA A 189 7.18 -1.26 1.30
CA ALA A 189 8.45 -1.01 2.01
C ALA A 189 8.24 -0.08 3.22
N TYR A 190 7.45 0.98 3.10
CA TYR A 190 7.22 1.93 4.19
C TYR A 190 6.36 1.38 5.32
N THR A 191 5.45 0.46 5.04
CA THR A 191 4.42 0.03 6.00
C THR A 191 4.62 -1.38 6.55
N MET A 192 5.29 -2.27 5.81
CA MET A 192 5.43 -3.68 6.19
C MET A 192 6.85 -4.09 6.59
N PHE A 193 7.87 -3.31 6.19
CA PHE A 193 9.28 -3.58 6.43
C PHE A 193 9.89 -2.51 7.34
N GLU A 194 10.13 -2.83 8.61
CA GLU A 194 10.79 -1.99 9.59
C GLU A 194 12.30 -2.29 9.61
N LYS A 195 13.09 -1.22 9.74
CA LYS A 195 14.53 -1.34 9.93
C LYS A 195 14.78 -1.96 11.31
N ASP A 196 15.77 -2.84 11.37
CA ASP A 196 16.16 -3.63 12.53
C ASP A 196 15.20 -4.78 12.89
N ASP A 197 14.11 -4.96 12.11
CA ASP A 197 13.21 -6.11 12.20
C ASP A 197 13.33 -6.99 10.93
N GLU A 198 12.85 -6.51 9.78
CA GLU A 198 12.93 -7.27 8.52
C GLU A 198 14.25 -7.05 7.74
N TYR A 199 14.92 -5.91 7.97
CA TYR A 199 16.18 -5.60 7.30
C TYR A 199 17.08 -4.70 8.15
N VAL A 200 18.38 -4.72 7.87
CA VAL A 200 19.37 -3.79 8.42
C VAL A 200 20.16 -3.12 7.30
N VAL A 201 20.76 -1.97 7.61
CA VAL A 201 21.64 -1.25 6.66
C VAL A 201 23.07 -1.33 7.17
N ILE A 202 23.94 -2.03 6.42
CA ILE A 202 25.35 -2.21 6.74
C ILE A 202 26.17 -1.82 5.51
N ASP A 203 27.17 -0.95 5.71
CA ASP A 203 28.01 -0.40 4.63
C ASP A 203 27.19 0.22 3.48
N GLY A 204 26.07 0.89 3.82
CA GLY A 204 25.16 1.49 2.86
C GLY A 204 24.34 0.48 2.03
N LYS A 205 24.33 -0.80 2.40
CA LYS A 205 23.57 -1.86 1.71
C LYS A 205 22.48 -2.42 2.60
N VAL A 206 21.31 -2.62 2.00
CA VAL A 206 20.19 -3.34 2.63
C VAL A 206 20.54 -4.81 2.74
N LYS A 207 20.43 -5.35 3.95
CA LYS A 207 20.65 -6.76 4.27
C LYS A 207 19.39 -7.31 4.93
N ILE A 208 18.90 -8.45 4.42
CA ILE A 208 17.69 -9.09 4.92
C ILE A 208 17.98 -9.76 6.27
N VAL A 209 17.06 -9.62 7.22
CA VAL A 209 17.09 -10.32 8.51
C VAL A 209 16.14 -11.52 8.44
N ASP A 210 16.62 -12.68 8.87
CA ASP A 210 15.80 -13.88 9.00
C ASP A 210 14.83 -13.75 10.19
N GLU A 211 13.53 -13.87 9.92
CA GLU A 211 12.46 -13.64 10.91
C GLU A 211 12.54 -14.59 12.12
N GLN A 212 13.05 -15.81 11.95
CA GLN A 212 13.09 -16.81 13.03
C GLN A 212 14.34 -16.66 13.90
N THR A 213 15.47 -16.33 13.29
CA THR A 213 16.79 -16.40 13.93
C THR A 213 17.44 -15.04 14.16
N GLY A 214 16.92 -13.97 13.56
CA GLY A 214 17.53 -12.64 13.57
C GLY A 214 18.86 -12.58 12.80
N ARG A 215 19.21 -13.63 12.04
CA ARG A 215 20.49 -13.69 11.32
C ARG A 215 20.43 -12.90 10.03
N ILE A 216 21.55 -12.28 9.70
CA ILE A 216 21.72 -11.59 8.41
C ILE A 216 21.82 -12.62 7.29
N MET A 217 20.96 -12.48 6.29
CA MET A 217 20.94 -13.33 5.09
C MET A 217 21.80 -12.72 3.98
N GLU A 218 23.10 -13.04 3.99
CA GLU A 218 24.05 -12.63 2.95
C GLU A 218 23.61 -13.05 1.53
N GLY A 219 23.76 -12.14 0.57
CA GLY A 219 23.49 -12.39 -0.86
C GLY A 219 22.02 -12.52 -1.27
N ARG A 220 21.07 -12.41 -0.33
CA ARG A 220 19.63 -12.46 -0.63
C ARG A 220 19.04 -11.07 -0.87
N ARG A 221 18.14 -10.98 -1.84
CA ARG A 221 17.33 -9.78 -2.12
C ARG A 221 15.86 -10.12 -2.18
N TYR A 222 15.02 -9.13 -1.86
CA TYR A 222 13.59 -9.24 -2.11
C TYR A 222 13.35 -9.12 -3.63
N SER A 223 12.38 -9.88 -4.13
CA SER A 223 12.00 -9.86 -5.55
C SER A 223 11.11 -8.67 -5.90
N ASP A 224 10.80 -8.53 -7.19
CA ASP A 224 9.66 -7.74 -7.67
C ASP A 224 9.76 -6.23 -7.38
N GLY A 225 10.98 -5.70 -7.30
CA GLY A 225 11.24 -4.27 -7.02
C GLY A 225 11.19 -3.90 -5.53
N LEU A 226 10.80 -4.82 -4.65
CA LEU A 226 10.68 -4.52 -3.21
C LEU A 226 12.02 -4.18 -2.56
N HIS A 227 13.12 -4.78 -3.01
CA HIS A 227 14.43 -4.50 -2.43
C HIS A 227 14.89 -3.08 -2.80
N GLN A 228 14.66 -2.66 -4.04
CA GLN A 228 14.91 -1.31 -4.52
C GLN A 228 14.03 -0.29 -3.78
N ALA A 229 12.77 -0.64 -3.51
CA ALA A 229 11.88 0.19 -2.69
C ALA A 229 12.41 0.39 -1.26
N ILE A 230 12.98 -0.65 -0.65
CA ILE A 230 13.61 -0.57 0.68
C ILE A 230 14.95 0.18 0.64
N GLU A 231 15.70 0.10 -0.46
CA GLU A 231 16.92 0.90 -0.67
C GLU A 231 16.60 2.39 -0.80
N ALA A 232 15.48 2.75 -1.43
CA ALA A 232 15.03 4.14 -1.58
C ALA A 232 14.45 4.74 -0.29
N LYS A 233 13.82 3.90 0.55
CA LYS A 233 13.27 4.25 1.87
C LYS A 233 14.37 4.53 2.91
#